data_AF-A0A966B381-F1
#
_entry.id   AF-A0A966B381-F1
#
_cell.length_a   1.000
_cell.length_b   1.000
_cell.length_c   1.000
_cell.angle_alpha   90.00
_cell.angle_beta   90.00
_cell.angle_gamma   90.00
#
_symmetry.space_group_name_H-M   'P 1'
#
loop_
_entity.id
_entity.type
_entity.pdbx_description
1 polymer ?
#
loop_
_entity_poly.entity_id
_entity_poly.type
_entity_poly.pdbx_seq_one_letter_code
_entity_poly.pdbx_strand_id
1 'polypeptide(L)'
;MKRFLIFVFLFPGLPLFWLWYTFVGPGYWAEYKDIKAELEKIPELEIKELGYNEDITLEDIWAIFHVKGKGDLTVYGLTRESFEEPKRLVLGAIGGFDIRFRGKQFMEVTNEAGDRESIKSDVSGYAITIIGGAFSEMFPSDIKNVQGLVKNYDGVLEVVSEWPGPEQKKNLKDGKGNEYNYYTLRDNN
;
A
#
# COMPACT_ATOMS: atom_id res chain seq x y z
N MET A 1 37.89 -26.04 -41.87
CA MET A 1 36.42 -26.19 -41.82
C MET A 1 36.02 -26.36 -40.35
N LYS A 2 35.21 -25.43 -39.80
CA LYS A 2 34.57 -25.39 -38.46
C LYS A 2 35.51 -25.59 -37.24
N ARG A 3 36.00 -24.55 -36.53
CA ARG A 3 35.29 -23.59 -35.63
C ARG A 3 34.13 -24.23 -34.86
N PHE A 4 34.34 -24.57 -33.59
CA PHE A 4 33.92 -23.74 -32.44
C PHE A 4 34.33 -24.47 -31.15
N LEU A 5 35.34 -23.93 -30.47
CA LEU A 5 35.63 -24.26 -29.08
C LEU A 5 34.46 -23.70 -28.25
N ILE A 6 33.72 -24.56 -27.57
CA ILE A 6 32.69 -24.15 -26.62
C ILE A 6 33.40 -23.50 -25.42
N PHE A 7 33.46 -22.16 -25.41
CA PHE A 7 33.81 -21.40 -24.22
C PHE A 7 32.58 -21.36 -23.30
N VAL A 8 32.34 -22.44 -22.55
CA VAL A 8 31.48 -22.39 -21.35
C VAL A 8 32.35 -21.94 -20.19
N PHE A 9 32.72 -20.65 -20.21
CA PHE A 9 33.29 -19.93 -19.09
C PHE A 9 32.95 -18.45 -19.27
N LEU A 10 31.67 -18.10 -19.08
CA LEU A 10 31.23 -16.71 -18.97
C LEU A 10 30.52 -16.51 -17.63
N PHE A 11 31.36 -16.14 -16.66
CA PHE A 11 31.07 -15.35 -15.46
C PHE A 11 30.11 -15.91 -14.40
N PRO A 12 30.59 -16.74 -13.45
CA PRO A 12 29.93 -16.87 -12.14
C PRO A 12 29.80 -15.52 -11.40
N GLY A 13 30.54 -14.49 -11.81
CA GLY A 13 30.40 -13.12 -11.32
C GLY A 13 29.11 -12.41 -11.75
N LEU A 14 28.46 -12.80 -12.85
CA LEU A 14 27.23 -12.16 -13.32
C LEU A 14 26.02 -12.49 -12.43
N PRO A 15 25.79 -13.77 -12.07
CA PRO A 15 24.82 -14.13 -11.04
C PRO A 15 25.13 -13.51 -9.67
N LEU A 16 26.39 -13.52 -9.24
CA LEU A 16 26.79 -12.91 -7.95
C LEU A 16 26.64 -11.39 -7.95
N PHE A 17 26.96 -10.71 -9.05
CA PHE A 17 26.76 -9.27 -9.22
C PHE A 17 25.28 -8.93 -9.28
N TRP A 18 24.46 -9.74 -9.96
CA TRP A 18 23.01 -9.55 -9.99
C TRP A 18 22.39 -9.75 -8.61
N LEU A 19 22.78 -10.81 -7.89
CA LEU A 19 22.36 -11.06 -6.50
C LEU A 19 22.79 -9.90 -5.59
N TRP A 20 24.05 -9.47 -5.67
CA TRP A 20 24.52 -8.31 -4.93
C TRP A 20 23.73 -7.06 -5.29
N TYR A 21 23.55 -6.73 -6.56
CA TYR A 21 22.81 -5.54 -7.01
C TYR A 21 21.36 -5.53 -6.52
N THR A 22 20.70 -6.70 -6.54
CA THR A 22 19.28 -6.87 -6.22
C THR A 22 19.02 -6.87 -4.72
N PHE A 23 19.89 -7.53 -3.93
CA PHE A 23 19.65 -7.77 -2.50
C PHE A 23 20.51 -6.90 -1.56
N VAL A 24 21.53 -6.21 -2.07
CA VAL A 24 22.48 -5.42 -1.25
C VAL A 24 22.82 -4.07 -1.89
N GLY A 25 22.87 -4.02 -3.22
CA GLY A 25 23.34 -2.91 -4.01
C GLY A 25 22.25 -1.89 -4.35
N PRO A 26 22.48 -1.04 -5.37
CA PRO A 26 21.57 0.04 -5.71
C PRO A 26 20.15 -0.41 -6.09
N GLY A 27 20.01 -1.62 -6.66
CA GLY A 27 18.72 -2.19 -7.04
C GLY A 27 17.81 -2.46 -5.85
N TYR A 28 18.39 -2.88 -4.72
CA TYR A 28 17.66 -3.10 -3.47
C TYR A 28 16.91 -1.84 -3.01
N TRP A 29 17.54 -0.67 -3.13
CA TRP A 29 16.98 0.62 -2.71
C TRP A 29 16.24 1.39 -3.81
N ALA A 30 16.15 0.84 -5.03
CA ALA A 30 15.72 1.60 -6.19
C ALA A 30 14.27 2.09 -6.03
N GLU A 31 13.34 1.19 -5.67
CA GLU A 31 11.93 1.52 -5.52
C GLU A 31 11.69 2.53 -4.39
N TYR A 32 12.36 2.35 -3.24
CA TYR A 32 12.29 3.30 -2.13
C TYR A 32 12.74 4.71 -2.52
N LYS A 33 13.86 4.83 -3.24
CA LYS A 33 14.36 6.12 -3.71
C LYS A 33 13.44 6.76 -4.74
N ASP A 34 12.87 5.97 -5.64
CA ASP A 34 11.93 6.48 -6.64
C ASP A 34 10.64 6.98 -5.99
N ILE A 35 10.07 6.23 -5.04
CA ILE A 35 8.90 6.67 -4.26
C ILE A 35 9.20 7.96 -3.52
N LYS A 36 10.36 8.05 -2.85
CA LYS A 36 10.78 9.27 -2.18
C LYS A 36 10.86 10.45 -3.14
N ALA A 37 11.48 10.25 -4.31
CA ALA A 37 11.61 11.28 -5.32
C ALA A 37 10.24 11.71 -5.89
N GLU A 38 9.30 10.79 -6.09
CA GLU A 38 7.94 11.13 -6.52
C GLU A 38 7.17 11.93 -5.44
N LEU A 39 7.30 11.56 -4.17
CA LEU A 39 6.70 12.32 -3.06
C LEU A 39 7.28 13.74 -2.97
N GLU A 40 8.61 13.89 -3.11
CA GLU A 40 9.30 15.18 -3.08
C GLU A 40 8.91 16.12 -4.24
N LYS A 41 8.37 15.58 -5.35
CA LYS A 41 7.85 16.39 -6.47
C LYS A 41 6.50 17.03 -6.18
N ILE A 42 5.79 16.63 -5.12
CA ILE A 42 4.47 17.17 -4.79
C ILE A 42 4.65 18.37 -3.86
N PRO A 43 4.50 19.62 -4.35
CA PRO A 43 4.91 20.81 -3.61
C PRO A 43 4.07 21.06 -2.34
N GLU A 44 2.85 20.53 -2.29
CA GLU A 44 1.94 20.60 -1.14
C GLU A 44 2.28 19.61 -0.03
N LEU A 45 3.22 18.68 -0.27
CA LEU A 45 3.61 17.66 0.71
C LEU A 45 4.90 18.02 1.46
N GLU A 46 4.91 17.65 2.73
CA GLU A 46 6.11 17.51 3.55
C GLU A 46 6.15 16.07 4.08
N ILE A 47 7.20 15.33 3.73
CA ILE A 47 7.39 13.95 4.21
C ILE A 47 7.82 14.01 5.68
N LYS A 48 6.96 13.55 6.60
CA LYS A 48 7.32 13.41 8.01
C LYS A 48 8.11 12.13 8.24
N GLU A 49 7.66 11.05 7.62
CA GLU A 49 8.26 9.74 7.76
C GLU A 49 8.07 8.93 6.47
N LEU A 50 9.09 8.15 6.13
CA LEU A 50 9.06 7.19 5.03
C LEU A 50 9.75 5.92 5.56
N GLY A 51 9.05 4.81 5.50
CA GLY A 51 9.50 3.54 6.04
C GLY A 51 9.17 2.37 5.11
N TYR A 52 9.59 1.19 5.53
CA TYR A 52 9.43 -0.07 4.81
C TYR A 52 9.52 -1.23 5.80
N ASN A 53 9.06 -2.41 5.38
CA ASN A 53 9.36 -3.67 6.04
C ASN A 53 10.56 -4.33 5.36
N GLU A 54 11.46 -4.91 6.16
CA GLU A 54 12.64 -5.62 5.69
C GLU A 54 12.50 -7.11 6.00
N ASP A 55 12.09 -7.88 4.98
CA ASP A 55 12.16 -9.34 5.02
C ASP A 55 13.33 -9.82 4.13
N ILE A 56 13.07 -10.15 2.86
CA ILE A 56 14.10 -10.53 1.86
C ILE A 56 14.34 -9.39 0.86
N THR A 57 13.31 -8.59 0.60
CA THR A 57 13.32 -7.36 -0.20
C THR A 57 12.73 -6.21 0.63
N LEU A 58 12.97 -4.97 0.21
CA LEU A 58 12.21 -3.83 0.72
C LEU A 58 10.76 -4.02 0.28
N GLU A 59 9.88 -4.37 1.22
CA GLU A 59 8.45 -4.54 0.98
C GLU A 59 7.65 -3.53 1.81
N ASP A 60 6.37 -3.37 1.48
CA ASP A 60 5.42 -2.55 2.23
C ASP A 60 5.90 -1.12 2.51
N ILE A 61 6.44 -0.44 1.50
CA ILE A 61 6.87 0.96 1.65
C ILE A 61 5.66 1.81 2.06
N TRP A 62 5.83 2.62 3.10
CA TRP A 62 4.77 3.43 3.68
C TRP A 62 5.28 4.83 3.97
N ALA A 63 4.38 5.81 3.97
CA ALA A 63 4.73 7.18 4.23
C ALA A 63 3.70 7.86 5.14
N ILE A 64 4.20 8.71 6.02
CA ILE A 64 3.42 9.72 6.75
C ILE A 64 3.85 11.08 6.18
N PHE A 65 2.90 11.83 5.64
CA PHE A 65 3.17 13.16 5.11
C PHE A 65 2.15 14.19 5.59
N HIS A 66 2.62 15.42 5.75
CA HIS A 66 1.79 16.58 6.03
C HIS A 66 1.37 17.25 4.71
N VAL A 67 0.07 17.45 4.51
CA VAL A 67 -0.45 18.28 3.42
C VAL A 67 -0.53 19.72 3.91
N LYS A 68 0.23 20.62 3.31
CA LYS A 68 0.35 22.04 3.72
C LYS A 68 -1.01 22.70 3.86
N GLY A 69 -1.23 23.32 5.02
CA GLY A 69 -2.47 24.02 5.35
C GLY A 69 -3.67 23.10 5.61
N LYS A 70 -3.46 21.78 5.63
CA LYS A 70 -4.50 20.80 5.92
C LYS A 70 -4.09 19.96 7.13
N GLY A 71 -3.52 18.77 6.94
CA GLY A 71 -3.14 17.88 8.02
C GLY A 71 -2.37 16.68 7.53
N ASP A 72 -2.19 15.72 8.44
CA ASP A 72 -1.37 14.54 8.20
C ASP A 72 -2.16 13.45 7.47
N LEU A 73 -1.42 12.66 6.69
CA LEU A 73 -1.93 11.53 5.93
C LEU A 73 -0.93 10.38 6.00
N THR A 74 -1.44 9.17 6.22
CA THR A 74 -0.64 7.93 6.24
C THR A 74 -1.08 7.03 5.10
N VAL A 75 -0.14 6.59 4.26
CA VAL A 75 -0.36 5.63 3.17
C VAL A 75 0.58 4.44 3.30
N TYR A 76 0.09 3.28 2.88
CA TYR A 76 0.82 2.02 2.93
C TYR A 76 0.92 1.38 1.53
N GLY A 77 1.87 0.47 1.36
CA GLY A 77 2.03 -0.29 0.13
C GLY A 77 2.33 0.58 -1.08
N LEU A 78 3.09 1.66 -0.89
CA LEU A 78 3.54 2.53 -1.96
C LEU A 78 4.47 1.75 -2.89
N THR A 79 4.22 1.91 -4.18
CA THR A 79 5.05 1.42 -5.27
C THR A 79 5.22 2.54 -6.30
N ARG A 80 6.05 2.34 -7.33
CA ARG A 80 6.11 3.29 -8.46
C ARG A 80 4.74 3.52 -9.10
N GLU A 81 3.91 2.48 -9.21
CA GLU A 81 2.57 2.57 -9.79
C GLU A 81 1.65 3.49 -8.99
N SER A 82 1.92 3.74 -7.71
CA SER A 82 1.12 4.61 -6.83
C SER A 82 1.02 6.06 -7.32
N PHE A 83 1.94 6.50 -8.16
CA PHE A 83 2.02 7.87 -8.69
C PHE A 83 1.53 8.00 -10.14
N GLU A 84 1.16 6.88 -10.78
CA GLU A 84 0.68 6.83 -12.15
C GLU A 84 -0.81 6.43 -12.16
N GLU A 85 -1.10 5.15 -12.42
CA GLU A 85 -2.43 4.55 -12.45
C GLU A 85 -2.46 3.29 -11.57
N PRO A 86 -2.36 3.43 -10.24
CA PRO A 86 -2.32 2.29 -9.36
C PRO A 86 -3.60 1.47 -9.42
N LYS A 87 -3.46 0.15 -9.43
CA LYS A 87 -4.60 -0.76 -9.18
C LYS A 87 -5.17 -0.59 -7.78
N ARG A 88 -4.32 -0.19 -6.82
CA ARG A 88 -4.67 -0.01 -5.41
C ARG A 88 -3.88 1.13 -4.80
N LEU A 89 -4.56 1.90 -3.95
CA LEU A 89 -3.96 2.91 -3.07
C LEU A 89 -4.54 2.71 -1.68
N VAL A 90 -3.67 2.57 -0.67
CA VAL A 90 -4.05 2.16 0.68
C VAL A 90 -3.87 3.32 1.66
N LEU A 91 -4.96 3.74 2.27
CA LEU A 91 -5.04 4.83 3.24
C LEU A 91 -5.11 4.27 4.67
N GLY A 92 -4.19 4.73 5.52
CA GLY A 92 -4.09 4.36 6.93
C GLY A 92 -4.75 5.35 7.88
N ALA A 93 -4.45 6.62 7.70
CA ALA A 93 -4.93 7.69 8.57
C ALA A 93 -5.01 9.01 7.80
N ILE A 94 -5.89 9.90 8.25
CA ILE A 94 -6.04 11.24 7.70
C ILE A 94 -6.59 12.20 8.76
N GLY A 95 -6.00 13.38 8.91
CA GLY A 95 -6.54 14.46 9.75
C GLY A 95 -6.80 14.08 11.22
N GLY A 96 -5.95 13.22 11.80
CA GLY A 96 -6.10 12.71 13.16
C GLY A 96 -7.14 11.59 13.32
N PHE A 97 -7.67 11.07 12.22
CA PHE A 97 -8.52 9.88 12.19
C PHE A 97 -7.72 8.68 11.71
N ASP A 98 -7.63 7.70 12.60
CA ASP A 98 -6.87 6.48 12.45
C ASP A 98 -7.81 5.36 11.99
N ILE A 99 -7.63 4.86 10.77
CA ILE A 99 -8.61 3.96 10.15
C ILE A 99 -8.44 2.54 10.69
N ARG A 100 -9.56 1.90 11.02
CA ARG A 100 -9.59 0.52 11.50
C ARG A 100 -10.75 -0.24 10.87
N PHE A 101 -10.53 -1.53 10.64
CA PHE A 101 -11.63 -2.45 10.34
C PHE A 101 -11.41 -3.82 10.97
N ARG A 102 -12.51 -4.54 11.20
CA ARG A 102 -12.53 -5.97 11.49
C ARG A 102 -13.60 -6.64 10.65
N GLY A 103 -13.49 -7.91 10.32
CA GLY A 103 -14.53 -8.55 9.55
C GLY A 103 -14.17 -9.95 9.12
N LYS A 104 -14.75 -10.38 8.00
CA LYS A 104 -14.55 -11.72 7.46
C LYS A 104 -14.28 -11.65 5.97
N GLN A 105 -13.18 -12.23 5.53
CA GLN A 105 -12.79 -12.27 4.12
C GLN A 105 -12.58 -13.70 3.64
N PHE A 106 -12.85 -13.93 2.35
CA PHE A 106 -12.41 -15.13 1.68
C PHE A 106 -10.90 -15.06 1.42
N MET A 107 -10.20 -16.10 1.86
CA MET A 107 -8.76 -16.28 1.67
C MET A 107 -8.51 -17.60 0.96
N GLU A 108 -7.66 -17.55 -0.06
CA GLU A 108 -7.25 -18.73 -0.82
C GLU A 108 -6.07 -19.42 -0.12
N VAL A 109 -6.33 -20.56 0.50
CA VAL A 109 -5.35 -21.37 1.21
C VAL A 109 -5.05 -22.66 0.47
N THR A 110 -3.96 -23.31 0.85
CA THR A 110 -3.63 -24.67 0.40
C THR A 110 -3.83 -25.61 1.58
N ASN A 111 -4.68 -26.62 1.42
CA ASN A 111 -4.91 -27.60 2.47
C ASN A 111 -3.75 -28.60 2.59
N GLU A 112 -3.82 -29.49 3.58
CA GLU A 112 -2.76 -30.49 3.84
C GLU A 112 -2.54 -31.46 2.67
N ALA A 113 -3.56 -31.68 1.83
CA ALA A 113 -3.46 -32.51 0.63
C ALA A 113 -2.81 -31.80 -0.56
N GLY A 114 -2.56 -30.48 -0.45
CA GLY A 114 -2.01 -29.66 -1.52
C GLY A 114 -3.06 -28.99 -2.42
N ASP A 115 -4.35 -29.17 -2.14
CA ASP A 115 -5.43 -28.57 -2.93
C ASP A 115 -5.70 -27.12 -2.50
N ARG A 116 -6.12 -26.29 -3.46
CA ARG A 116 -6.52 -24.89 -3.20
C ARG A 116 -7.97 -24.83 -2.75
N GLU A 117 -8.23 -24.13 -1.65
CA GLU A 117 -9.57 -23.89 -1.13
C GLU A 117 -9.76 -22.44 -0.68
N SER A 118 -11.01 -21.98 -0.73
CA SER A 118 -11.40 -20.65 -0.29
C SER A 118 -12.08 -20.75 1.07
N ILE A 119 -11.47 -20.19 2.11
CA ILE A 119 -12.00 -20.19 3.47
C ILE A 119 -12.39 -18.78 3.88
N LYS A 120 -13.49 -18.65 4.63
CA LYS A 120 -13.90 -17.37 5.19
C LYS A 120 -13.25 -17.18 6.56
N SER A 121 -12.23 -16.33 6.63
CA SER A 121 -11.42 -16.09 7.82
C SER A 121 -11.73 -14.73 8.46
N ASP A 122 -11.60 -14.64 9.78
CA ASP A 122 -11.62 -13.37 10.50
C ASP A 122 -10.39 -12.54 10.10
N VAL A 123 -10.61 -11.25 9.87
CA VAL A 123 -9.57 -10.29 9.50
C VAL A 123 -9.69 -9.02 10.31
N SER A 124 -8.55 -8.35 10.52
CA SER A 124 -8.48 -7.00 11.04
C SER A 124 -7.40 -6.23 10.33
N GLY A 125 -7.60 -4.94 10.12
CA GLY A 125 -6.61 -4.08 9.51
C GLY A 125 -6.67 -2.65 10.01
N TYR A 126 -5.57 -1.93 9.76
CA TYR A 126 -5.31 -0.56 10.15
C TYR A 126 -5.28 0.41 8.96
N ALA A 127 -5.76 -0.05 7.80
CA ALA A 127 -5.80 0.72 6.57
C ALA A 127 -6.87 0.15 5.62
N ILE A 128 -7.31 0.96 4.67
CA ILE A 128 -8.30 0.60 3.66
C ILE A 128 -7.80 0.92 2.27
N THR A 129 -8.28 0.18 1.27
CA THR A 129 -8.00 0.47 -0.13
C THR A 129 -9.02 1.48 -0.67
N ILE A 130 -8.55 2.67 -1.03
CA ILE A 130 -9.40 3.77 -1.55
C ILE A 130 -9.46 3.81 -3.08
N ILE A 131 -8.59 3.07 -3.77
CA ILE A 131 -8.66 2.82 -5.22
C ILE A 131 -8.73 1.30 -5.45
N GLY A 132 -9.74 0.80 -6.17
CA GLY A 132 -9.80 -0.61 -6.59
C GLY A 132 -10.10 -1.63 -5.48
N GLY A 133 -10.71 -1.20 -4.37
CA GLY A 133 -11.05 -2.04 -3.22
C GLY A 133 -12.46 -1.81 -2.71
N ALA A 134 -12.88 -2.57 -1.69
CA ALA A 134 -14.26 -2.56 -1.18
C ALA A 134 -14.75 -1.16 -0.75
N PHE A 135 -13.84 -0.27 -0.34
CA PHE A 135 -14.17 1.06 0.13
C PHE A 135 -14.09 2.13 -0.96
N SER A 136 -13.61 1.82 -2.18
CA SER A 136 -13.29 2.86 -3.17
C SER A 136 -14.48 3.71 -3.59
N GLU A 137 -15.68 3.13 -3.60
CA GLU A 137 -16.91 3.85 -3.97
C GLU A 137 -17.36 4.89 -2.93
N MET A 138 -16.77 4.86 -1.72
CA MET A 138 -17.05 5.86 -0.67
C MET A 138 -16.28 7.16 -0.88
N PHE A 139 -15.27 7.18 -1.75
CA PHE A 139 -14.33 8.29 -1.90
C PHE A 139 -14.52 9.02 -3.23
N PRO A 140 -14.05 10.29 -3.34
CA PRO A 140 -14.05 11.03 -4.60
C PRO A 140 -13.44 10.22 -5.76
N SER A 141 -14.18 10.13 -6.86
CA SER A 141 -13.84 9.27 -8.00
C SER A 141 -12.65 9.78 -8.83
N ASP A 142 -12.24 11.03 -8.61
CA ASP A 142 -11.10 11.67 -9.24
C ASP A 142 -9.77 11.40 -8.51
N ILE A 143 -9.78 10.67 -7.39
CA ILE A 143 -8.58 10.13 -6.76
C ILE A 143 -8.07 8.98 -7.63
N LYS A 144 -7.09 9.29 -8.50
CA LYS A 144 -6.48 8.32 -9.41
C LYS A 144 -5.12 7.80 -8.94
N ASN A 145 -4.42 8.54 -8.09
CA ASN A 145 -3.08 8.25 -7.58
C ASN A 145 -2.79 9.09 -6.33
N VAL A 146 -1.56 9.06 -5.82
CA VAL A 146 -1.14 9.84 -4.65
C VAL A 146 -1.39 11.35 -4.83
N GLN A 147 -1.09 11.92 -6.00
CA GLN A 147 -1.33 13.34 -6.27
C GLN A 147 -2.83 13.67 -6.22
N GLY A 148 -3.67 12.80 -6.79
CA GLY A 148 -5.13 12.90 -6.72
C GLY A 148 -5.65 12.83 -5.28
N LEU A 149 -5.06 11.99 -4.44
CA LEU A 149 -5.38 11.89 -3.01
C LEU A 149 -5.05 13.19 -2.27
N VAL A 150 -3.86 13.76 -2.48
CA VAL A 150 -3.44 15.02 -1.85
C VAL A 150 -4.36 16.18 -2.25
N LYS A 151 -4.69 16.28 -3.54
CA LYS A 151 -5.59 17.30 -4.06
C LYS A 151 -6.99 17.21 -3.41
N ASN A 152 -7.49 15.98 -3.23
CA ASN A 152 -8.81 15.70 -2.67
C ASN A 152 -8.82 15.45 -1.16
N TYR A 153 -7.75 15.84 -0.45
CA TYR A 153 -7.61 15.63 0.99
C TYR A 153 -8.88 15.95 1.78
N ASP A 154 -9.51 17.11 1.53
CA ASP A 154 -10.68 17.56 2.31
C ASP A 154 -11.91 16.69 2.05
N GLY A 155 -12.13 16.26 0.81
CA GLY A 155 -13.23 15.34 0.48
C GLY A 155 -13.01 13.94 1.05
N VAL A 156 -11.76 13.48 1.13
CA VAL A 156 -11.42 12.21 1.81
C VAL A 156 -11.63 12.36 3.32
N LEU A 157 -11.18 13.47 3.90
CA LEU A 157 -11.33 13.74 5.33
C LEU A 157 -12.81 13.83 5.71
N GLU A 158 -13.65 14.52 4.92
CA GLU A 158 -15.09 14.61 5.14
C GLU A 158 -15.74 13.23 5.23
N VAL A 159 -15.38 12.31 4.33
CA VAL A 159 -15.87 10.92 4.37
C VAL A 159 -15.41 10.22 5.65
N VAL A 160 -14.12 10.29 5.98
CA VAL A 160 -13.54 9.57 7.12
C VAL A 160 -13.98 10.16 8.47
N SER A 161 -14.21 11.46 8.57
CA SER A 161 -14.64 12.11 9.81
C SER A 161 -16.05 11.71 10.24
N GLU A 162 -16.87 11.27 9.29
CA GLU A 162 -18.24 10.77 9.53
C GLU A 162 -18.27 9.26 9.86
N TRP A 163 -17.10 8.62 9.92
CA TRP A 163 -17.01 7.21 10.31
C TRP A 163 -17.22 7.04 11.81
N PRO A 164 -17.84 5.92 12.23
CA PRO A 164 -18.16 5.71 13.63
C PRO A 164 -16.90 5.44 14.46
N GLY A 165 -17.00 5.69 15.77
CA GLY A 165 -16.04 5.20 16.74
C GLY A 165 -16.14 3.68 16.97
N PRO A 166 -15.26 3.11 17.83
CA PRO A 166 -15.14 1.67 18.04
C PRO A 166 -16.41 1.00 18.59
N GLU A 167 -17.29 1.73 19.26
CA GLU A 167 -18.54 1.21 19.84
C GLU A 167 -19.72 1.18 18.85
N GLN A 168 -19.61 1.87 17.70
CA GLN A 168 -20.73 2.05 16.76
C GLN A 168 -20.36 1.63 15.33
N LYS A 169 -19.51 0.60 15.20
CA LYS A 169 -18.95 0.14 13.92
C LYS A 169 -20.03 -0.05 12.85
N LYS A 170 -19.77 0.45 11.63
CA LYS A 170 -20.66 0.25 10.48
C LYS A 170 -20.20 -0.94 9.66
N ASN A 171 -21.16 -1.68 9.10
CA ASN A 171 -20.88 -2.82 8.25
C ASN A 171 -20.89 -2.43 6.76
N LEU A 172 -19.93 -2.98 6.02
CA LEU A 172 -19.84 -2.96 4.57
C LEU A 172 -19.69 -4.41 4.11
N LYS A 173 -20.41 -4.79 3.05
CA LYS A 173 -20.25 -6.07 2.38
C LYS A 173 -19.93 -5.84 0.91
N ASP A 174 -18.86 -6.45 0.41
CA ASP A 174 -18.50 -6.33 -1.00
C ASP A 174 -19.23 -7.36 -1.87
N GLY A 175 -19.10 -7.21 -3.20
CA GLY A 175 -19.69 -8.13 -4.17
C GLY A 175 -19.14 -9.56 -4.15
N LYS A 176 -18.05 -9.81 -3.41
CA LYS A 176 -17.46 -11.15 -3.21
C LYS A 176 -17.94 -11.80 -1.91
N GLY A 177 -18.76 -11.10 -1.12
CA GLY A 177 -19.28 -11.57 0.16
C GLY A 177 -18.32 -11.39 1.34
N ASN A 178 -17.26 -10.58 1.17
CA ASN A 178 -16.42 -10.13 2.26
C ASN A 178 -17.16 -9.10 3.09
N GLU A 179 -16.95 -9.14 4.40
CA GLU A 179 -17.63 -8.29 5.38
C GLU A 179 -16.59 -7.46 6.13
N TYR A 180 -16.90 -6.18 6.32
CA TYR A 180 -16.04 -5.21 6.97
C TYR A 180 -16.85 -4.40 7.97
N ASN A 181 -16.44 -4.42 9.22
CA ASN A 181 -16.90 -3.55 10.28
C ASN A 181 -15.85 -2.45 10.47
N TYR A 182 -16.08 -1.28 9.88
CA TYR A 182 -15.12 -0.19 9.84
C TYR A 182 -15.45 0.89 10.89
N TYR A 183 -14.40 1.56 11.36
CA TYR A 183 -14.45 2.61 12.37
C TYR A 183 -13.16 3.42 12.33
N THR A 184 -13.16 4.56 13.02
CA THR A 184 -11.96 5.36 13.26
C THR A 184 -11.62 5.40 14.75
N LEU A 185 -10.33 5.55 15.05
CA LEU A 185 -9.87 6.05 16.33
C LEU A 185 -9.44 7.51 16.13
N ARG A 186 -9.67 8.35 17.13
CA ARG A 186 -9.20 9.73 17.08
C ARG A 186 -7.90 9.82 17.85
N ASP A 187 -6.87 10.35 17.22
CA ASP A 187 -5.65 10.72 17.94
C ASP A 187 -5.99 11.88 18.88
N ASN A 188 -5.99 11.60 20.19
CA ASN A 188 -6.23 12.61 21.23
C ASN A 188 -4.92 13.35 21.59
N ASN A 189 -4.10 13.69 20.59
CA ASN A 189 -2.90 14.49 20.82
C ASN A 189 -3.25 15.96 21.11
#